data_AF-A0A699SX40-F1
#
_entry.id   AF-A0A699SX40-F1
#
_cell.length_a   1.000
_cell.length_b   1.000
_cell.length_c   1.000
_cell.angle_alpha   90.00
_cell.angle_beta   90.00
_cell.angle_gamma   90.00
#
_symmetry.space_group_name_H-M   'P 1'
#
loop_
_entity.id
_entity.type
_entity.pdbx_description
1 polymer ?
#
loop_
_entity_poly.entity_id
_entity_poly.type
_entity_poly.pdbx_seq_one_letter_code
_entity_poly.pdbx_strand_id
1 'polypeptide(L)'
;YSRYTWVFFLHSKEEASEVIISFIKKSQMNLQLQVQRVRTDNGTEFKNKTLAKFFDEVGITQQFSAARTPQQNGVVERRNRTLVEAVRTMLTFANLPSFLWAEAIVTAC
;
A
#
# COMPACT_ATOMS: atom_id res chain seq x y z
N TYR A 1 14.34 -4.40 9.16
CA TYR A 1 13.07 -3.72 8.81
C TYR A 1 11.95 -4.76 8.80
N SER A 2 10.81 -4.51 9.47
CA SER A 2 9.84 -5.51 9.96
C SER A 2 8.98 -6.20 8.91
N ARG A 3 8.98 -5.75 7.65
CA ARG A 3 8.08 -6.23 6.57
C ARG A 3 6.58 -6.16 6.92
N TYR A 4 6.22 -5.43 7.98
CA TYR A 4 4.84 -5.24 8.39
C TYR A 4 4.05 -4.56 7.26
N THR A 5 2.83 -5.03 7.02
CA THR A 5 2.00 -4.62 5.88
C THR A 5 0.68 -4.09 6.41
N TRP A 6 0.22 -2.98 5.85
CA TRP A 6 -1.14 -2.47 6.07
C TRP A 6 -1.86 -2.50 4.73
N VAL A 7 -3.15 -2.84 4.76
CA VAL A 7 -4.02 -2.86 3.58
C VAL A 7 -5.18 -1.90 3.82
N PHE A 8 -5.44 -1.07 2.80
CA PHE A 8 -6.58 -0.15 2.76
C PHE A 8 -7.39 -0.44 1.51
N PHE A 9 -8.71 -0.53 1.65
CA PHE A 9 -9.62 -0.67 0.52
C PHE A 9 -10.07 0.71 0.09
N LEU A 10 -9.93 1.00 -1.20
CA LEU A 10 -10.30 2.26 -1.80
C LEU A 10 -11.40 2.01 -2.82
N HIS A 11 -12.36 2.93 -2.92
CA HIS A 11 -13.38 2.85 -3.95
C HIS A 11 -12.83 3.31 -5.30
N SER A 12 -11.90 4.28 -5.29
CA SER A 12 -11.29 4.79 -6.51
C SER A 12 -9.82 5.17 -6.30
N LYS A 13 -9.10 5.40 -7.41
CA LYS A 13 -7.66 5.74 -7.37
C LYS A 13 -7.40 7.15 -6.86
N GLU A 14 -8.37 8.04 -6.97
CA GLU A 14 -8.28 9.44 -6.55
C GLU A 14 -8.13 9.56 -5.02
N GLU A 15 -8.76 8.65 -4.27
CA GLU A 15 -8.70 8.57 -2.80
C GLU A 15 -7.30 8.19 -2.26
N ALA A 16 -6.44 7.59 -3.11
CA ALA A 16 -5.16 7.05 -2.69
C ALA A 16 -4.28 8.10 -2.01
N SER A 17 -4.22 9.31 -2.58
CA SER A 17 -3.38 10.40 -2.05
C SER A 17 -3.77 10.79 -0.62
N GLU A 18 -5.06 10.98 -0.36
CA GLU A 18 -5.58 11.36 0.95
C GLU A 18 -5.36 10.27 1.99
N VAL A 19 -5.61 9.01 1.62
CA VAL A 19 -5.40 7.86 2.49
C VAL A 19 -3.94 7.68 2.84
N ILE A 20 -3.01 7.83 1.88
CA ILE A 20 -1.56 7.76 2.13
C ILE A 20 -1.12 8.84 3.12
N ILE A 21 -1.55 10.09 2.92
CA ILE A 21 -1.21 11.21 3.81
C ILE A 21 -1.72 10.94 5.23
N SER A 22 -2.99 10.55 5.35
CA SER A 22 -3.62 10.24 6.63
C SER A 22 -2.91 9.08 7.35
N PHE A 23 -2.58 8.03 6.62
CA PHE A 23 -1.88 6.86 7.16
C PHE A 23 -0.48 7.21 7.65
N ILE A 24 0.30 7.97 6.89
CA ILE A 24 1.65 8.39 7.27
C ILE A 24 1.60 9.23 8.55
N LYS A 25 0.73 10.25 8.61
CA LYS A 25 0.57 11.09 9.81
C LYS A 25 0.22 10.26 11.04
N LYS A 26 -0.77 9.37 10.94
CA LYS A 26 -1.18 8.49 12.04
C LYS A 26 -0.06 7.55 12.47
N SER A 27 0.64 6.93 11.51
CA SER A 27 1.72 5.99 11.80
C SER A 27 2.91 6.67 12.50
N GLN A 28 3.29 7.87 12.06
CA GLN A 28 4.36 8.63 12.69
C GLN A 28 4.02 9.03 14.13
N MET A 29 2.78 9.44 14.37
CA MET A 29 2.31 9.77 15.72
C MET A 29 2.27 8.53 16.63
N ASN A 30 1.70 7.43 16.14
CA ASN A 30 1.52 6.20 16.93
C ASN A 30 2.85 5.51 17.25
N LEU A 31 3.78 5.47 16.29
CA LEU A 31 5.07 4.83 16.45
C LEU A 31 6.15 5.78 17.01
N GLN A 32 5.85 7.08 17.11
CA GLN A 32 6.81 8.14 17.47
C GLN A 32 8.09 8.11 16.61
N LEU A 33 7.94 7.76 15.33
CA LEU A 33 9.04 7.62 14.37
C LEU A 33 8.73 8.34 13.07
N GLN A 34 9.71 9.05 12.52
CA GLN A 34 9.54 9.75 11.24
C GLN A 34 9.74 8.79 10.05
N VAL A 35 8.80 8.79 9.10
CA VAL A 35 9.00 8.13 7.82
C VAL A 35 10.03 8.93 7.03
N GLN A 36 11.14 8.32 6.64
CA GLN A 36 12.19 9.03 5.90
C GLN A 36 12.02 8.94 4.38
N ARG A 37 11.55 7.79 3.89
CA ARG A 37 11.51 7.48 2.46
C ARG A 37 10.27 6.68 2.12
N VAL A 38 9.64 7.04 1.01
CA VAL A 38 8.52 6.31 0.42
C VAL A 38 8.91 5.91 -1.00
N ARG A 39 8.79 4.62 -1.32
CA ARG A 39 9.06 4.11 -2.67
C ARG A 39 7.78 3.58 -3.30
N THR A 40 7.46 4.07 -4.49
CA THR A 40 6.31 3.63 -5.29
C THR A 40 6.73 3.33 -6.72
N ASP A 41 5.84 2.72 -7.49
CA ASP A 41 5.98 2.72 -8.94
C ASP A 41 5.58 4.09 -9.54
N ASN A 42 5.62 4.19 -10.86
CA ASN A 42 5.23 5.41 -11.59
C ASN A 42 3.71 5.54 -11.80
N GLY A 43 2.88 4.85 -11.02
CA GLY A 43 1.42 4.99 -11.06
C GLY A 43 0.98 6.44 -10.83
N THR A 44 -0.06 6.88 -11.54
CA THR A 44 -0.58 8.25 -11.46
C THR A 44 -1.21 8.54 -10.10
N GLU A 45 -1.71 7.51 -9.42
CA GLU A 45 -2.17 7.56 -8.03
C GLU A 45 -1.07 7.97 -7.04
N PHE A 46 0.20 7.65 -7.35
CA PHE A 46 1.36 7.99 -6.50
C PHE A 46 2.13 9.21 -7.00
N LYS A 47 2.06 9.47 -8.31
CA LYS A 47 2.75 10.57 -8.97
C LYS A 47 1.80 11.74 -9.22
N ASN A 48 1.43 12.43 -8.14
CA ASN A 48 0.57 13.61 -8.20
C ASN A 48 1.13 14.77 -7.36
N LYS A 49 0.64 15.98 -7.64
CA LYS A 49 1.10 17.22 -6.98
C LYS A 49 0.80 17.24 -5.48
N THR A 50 -0.30 16.62 -5.06
CA THR A 50 -0.74 16.59 -3.66
C THR A 50 0.26 15.83 -2.79
N LEU A 51 0.66 14.62 -3.22
CA LEU A 51 1.66 13.82 -2.52
C LEU A 51 3.04 14.45 -2.57
N ALA A 52 3.46 14.98 -3.73
CA ALA A 52 4.74 15.66 -3.84
C ALA A 52 4.86 16.83 -2.85
N LYS A 53 3.84 17.70 -2.79
CA LYS A 53 3.79 18.81 -1.85
C LYS A 53 3.84 18.34 -0.39
N PHE A 54 3.06 17.33 -0.04
CA PHE A 54 3.06 16.78 1.32
C PHE A 54 4.42 16.20 1.72
N PHE A 55 5.06 15.45 0.81
CA PHE A 55 6.36 14.86 1.08
C PHE A 55 7.45 15.92 1.25
N ASP A 56 7.44 16.97 0.42
CA ASP A 56 8.36 18.11 0.56
C ASP A 56 8.17 18.85 1.88
N GLU A 57 6.92 19.10 2.30
CA GLU A 57 6.59 19.78 3.56
C GLU A 57 7.06 19.00 4.81
N VAL A 58 6.97 17.67 4.78
CA VAL A 58 7.33 16.80 5.92
C VAL A 58 8.77 16.29 5.83
N GLY A 59 9.48 16.59 4.73
CA GLY A 59 10.86 16.15 4.49
C GLY A 59 11.00 14.66 4.16
N ILE A 60 9.97 14.05 3.56
CA ILE A 60 9.97 12.65 3.13
C ILE A 60 10.54 12.56 1.71
N THR A 61 11.57 11.74 1.49
CA THR A 61 12.06 11.52 0.11
C THR A 61 11.15 10.53 -0.63
N GLN A 62 10.49 11.00 -1.68
CA GLN A 62 9.77 10.14 -2.62
C GLN A 62 10.73 9.51 -3.63
N GLN A 63 10.64 8.20 -3.82
CA GLN A 63 11.42 7.44 -4.79
C GLN A 63 10.48 6.69 -5.73
N PHE A 64 10.75 6.79 -7.03
CA PHE A 64 10.03 6.02 -8.04
C PHE A 64 10.88 4.85 -8.50
N SER A 65 10.27 3.68 -8.68
CA SER A 65 10.95 2.55 -9.32
C SER A 65 11.27 2.89 -10.78
N ALA A 66 12.45 2.50 -11.26
CA ALA A 66 12.78 2.68 -12.67
C ALA A 66 11.88 1.81 -13.56
N ALA A 67 11.57 2.32 -14.76
CA ALA A 67 10.79 1.58 -15.73
C ALA A 67 11.46 0.22 -16.01
N ARG A 68 10.65 -0.85 -16.10
CA ARG A 68 11.11 -2.22 -16.38
C ARG A 68 12.05 -2.81 -15.30
N THR A 69 12.03 -2.29 -14.08
CA THR A 69 12.77 -2.86 -12.93
C THR A 69 11.83 -3.35 -11.80
N PRO A 70 10.99 -4.37 -12.05
CA PRO A 70 10.02 -4.87 -11.06
C PRO A 70 10.68 -5.33 -9.76
N GLN A 71 11.98 -5.70 -9.79
CA GLN A 71 12.74 -6.09 -8.60
C GLN A 71 12.80 -4.98 -7.54
N GLN A 72 12.76 -3.70 -7.94
CA GLN A 72 12.78 -2.57 -7.01
C GLN A 72 11.51 -2.46 -6.17
N ASN A 73 10.38 -2.93 -6.71
CA ASN A 73 9.08 -3.01 -6.02
C ASN A 73 8.70 -4.44 -5.61
N GLY A 74 9.59 -5.41 -5.85
CA GLY A 74 9.29 -6.84 -5.74
C GLY A 74 8.90 -7.32 -4.34
N VAL A 75 9.18 -6.55 -3.30
CA VAL A 75 8.70 -6.84 -1.93
C VAL A 75 7.19 -6.65 -1.85
N VAL A 76 6.69 -5.49 -2.30
CA VAL A 76 5.26 -5.17 -2.28
C VAL A 76 4.52 -6.06 -3.28
N GLU A 77 5.08 -6.26 -4.48
CA GLU A 77 4.47 -7.13 -5.49
C GLU A 77 4.34 -8.59 -5.00
N ARG A 78 5.37 -9.13 -4.34
CA ARG A 78 5.28 -10.47 -3.74
C ARG A 78 4.25 -10.51 -2.63
N ARG A 79 4.21 -9.50 -1.76
CA ARG A 79 3.23 -9.46 -0.66
C ARG A 79 1.80 -9.39 -1.18
N ASN A 80 1.53 -8.55 -2.19
CA ASN A 80 0.23 -8.46 -2.84
C ASN A 80 -0.20 -9.80 -3.45
N ARG A 81 0.70 -10.47 -4.17
CA ARG A 81 0.43 -11.81 -4.71
C ARG A 81 0.10 -12.82 -3.60
N THR A 82 0.90 -12.89 -2.54
CA THR A 82 0.66 -13.80 -1.42
C THR A 82 -0.70 -13.54 -0.76
N LEU A 83 -1.09 -12.26 -0.56
CA LEU A 83 -2.39 -11.91 -0.01
C LEU A 83 -3.54 -12.35 -0.92
N VAL A 84 -3.44 -12.07 -2.23
CA VAL A 84 -4.47 -12.46 -3.21
C VAL A 84 -4.60 -13.98 -3.31
N GLU A 85 -3.49 -14.71 -3.29
CA GLU A 85 -3.49 -16.18 -3.29
C GLU A 85 -4.14 -16.74 -2.02
N ALA A 86 -3.76 -16.23 -0.84
CA ALA A 86 -4.36 -16.64 0.44
C ALA A 86 -5.88 -16.42 0.45
N VAL A 87 -6.34 -15.25 -0.01
CA VAL A 87 -7.77 -14.91 -0.10
C VAL A 87 -8.53 -15.87 -1.00
N ARG A 88 -7.99 -16.17 -2.19
CA ARG A 88 -8.59 -17.15 -3.10
C ARG A 88 -8.70 -18.52 -2.45
N THR A 89 -7.61 -19.00 -1.82
CA THR A 89 -7.60 -20.29 -1.14
C THR A 89 -8.62 -20.34 0.00
N MET A 90 -8.72 -19.30 0.84
CA MET A 90 -9.69 -19.25 1.94
C MET A 90 -11.15 -19.28 1.43
N LEU A 91 -11.47 -18.45 0.42
CA LEU A 91 -12.83 -18.40 -0.13
C LEU A 91 -13.21 -19.72 -0.79
N THR A 92 -12.31 -20.33 -1.56
CA THR A 92 -12.54 -21.65 -2.16
C THR A 92 -12.72 -22.74 -1.10
N PHE A 93 -11.87 -22.75 -0.06
CA PHE A 93 -11.96 -23.73 1.02
C PHE A 93 -13.27 -23.62 1.81
N ALA A 94 -13.72 -22.38 2.10
CA ALA A 94 -14.95 -22.12 2.82
C ALA A 94 -16.23 -22.18 1.94
N ASN A 95 -16.08 -22.43 0.63
CA ASN A 95 -17.15 -22.34 -0.36
C ASN A 95 -17.94 -21.02 -0.29
N LEU A 96 -17.21 -19.91 -0.11
CA LEU A 96 -17.78 -18.56 0.01
C LEU A 96 -17.70 -17.81 -1.33
N PRO A 97 -18.66 -16.89 -1.58
CA PRO A 97 -18.68 -16.11 -2.80
C PRO A 97 -17.53 -15.09 -2.87
N SER A 98 -17.08 -14.78 -4.09
CA SER A 98 -15.94 -13.90 -4.35
C SER A 98 -16.16 -12.44 -3.96
N PHE A 99 -17.41 -11.99 -3.78
CA PHE A 99 -17.67 -10.61 -3.34
C PHE A 99 -17.17 -10.35 -1.90
N LEU A 100 -16.96 -11.40 -1.10
CA LEU A 100 -16.40 -11.32 0.26
C LEU A 100 -14.86 -11.21 0.30
N TRP A 101 -14.23 -10.84 -0.82
CA TRP A 101 -12.77 -10.78 -0.94
C TRP A 101 -12.14 -9.77 0.01
N ALA A 102 -12.84 -8.67 0.34
CA ALA A 102 -12.33 -7.65 1.25
C ALA A 102 -12.26 -8.19 2.69
N GLU A 103 -13.32 -8.86 3.15
CA GLU A 103 -13.40 -9.53 4.45
C GLU A 103 -12.35 -10.65 4.57
N ALA A 104 -12.16 -11.41 3.48
CA ALA A 104 -11.11 -12.41 3.40
C ALA A 104 -9.71 -11.79 3.48
N ILE A 105 -9.47 -10.63 2.85
CA ILE A 105 -8.17 -9.93 2.99
C ILE A 105 -7.94 -9.47 4.42
N VAL A 106 -8.95 -8.89 5.08
CA VAL A 106 -8.84 -8.48 6.49
C VAL A 106 -8.48 -9.65 7.39
N THR A 107 -9.01 -10.84 7.09
CA THR A 107 -8.72 -12.07 7.84
C THR A 107 -7.33 -12.63 7.55
N ALA A 108 -6.80 -12.42 6.34
CA ALA A 108 -5.49 -12.94 5.91
C ALA A 108 -4.29 -12.04 6.31
N CYS A 109 -4.54 -10.79 6.69
CA CYS A 109 -3.51 -9.82 7.06
C CYS A 109 -3.09 -9.95 8.53
#